data_AF-A0A3B8K2S5-F1
#
_entry.id   AF-A0A3B8K2S5-F1
#
_cell.length_a   1.000
_cell.length_b   1.000
_cell.length_c   1.000
_cell.angle_alpha   90.00
_cell.angle_beta   90.00
_cell.angle_gamma   90.00
#
_symmetry.space_group_name_H-M   'P 1'
#
loop_
_entity.id
_entity.type
_entity.pdbx_description
1 polymer ?
#
loop_
_entity_poly.entity_id
_entity_poly.type
_entity_poly.pdbx_seq_one_letter_code
_entity_poly.pdbx_strand_id
1 'polypeptide(L)'
;GQMSIHHARTVHGSMPNQGDERRMGIALQAYMGPDSRQTIGEHLVQVVQGCEDGGDFSVLPRPDADRDESGLAARAQANANWAEILYAGASKVRAY
;
A
#
# COMPACT_ATOMS: atom_id res chain seq x y z
N GLY A 1 -8.07 14.46 12.28
CA GLY A 1 -7.64 13.20 12.95
C GLY A 1 -6.25 13.36 13.51
N GLN A 2 -5.79 12.40 14.31
CA GLN A 2 -4.39 12.30 14.76
C GLN A 2 -3.66 11.23 13.94
N MET A 3 -2.33 11.25 13.96
CA MET A 3 -1.51 10.23 13.30
C MET A 3 -0.36 9.77 14.18
N SER A 4 0.13 8.56 13.90
CA SER A 4 1.39 8.02 14.42
C SER A 4 2.27 7.62 13.25
N ILE A 5 3.56 7.91 13.32
CA ILE A 5 4.56 7.47 12.35
C ILE A 5 5.48 6.47 13.05
N HIS A 6 5.70 5.31 12.46
CA HIS A 6 6.62 4.31 12.97
C HIS A 6 7.40 3.67 11.83
N HIS A 7 8.60 3.17 12.16
CA HIS A 7 9.44 2.46 11.23
C HIS A 7 8.81 1.09 10.88
N ALA A 8 9.01 0.59 9.66
CA ALA A 8 8.42 -0.68 9.19
C ALA A 8 8.84 -1.91 10.02
N ARG A 9 9.93 -1.81 10.81
CA ARG A 9 10.41 -2.87 11.70
C ARG A 9 9.98 -2.72 13.17
N THR A 10 9.20 -1.69 13.50
CA THR A 10 8.70 -1.52 14.86
C THR A 10 7.73 -2.65 15.19
N VAL A 11 8.01 -3.42 16.25
CA VAL A 11 7.07 -4.43 16.76
C VAL A 11 5.87 -3.70 17.35
N HIS A 12 4.68 -3.99 16.84
CA HIS A 12 3.44 -3.37 17.29
C HIS A 12 2.26 -4.34 17.26
N GLY A 13 1.23 -4.04 18.05
CA GLY A 13 -0.01 -4.78 18.09
C GLY A 13 -1.15 -3.87 18.52
N SER A 14 -2.40 -4.34 18.35
CA SER A 14 -3.57 -3.60 18.80
C SER A 14 -4.37 -4.40 19.81
N MET A 15 -4.74 -3.77 20.93
CA MET A 15 -5.62 -4.36 21.92
C MET A 15 -7.04 -4.52 21.39
N PRO A 16 -7.85 -5.45 21.96
CA PRO A 16 -9.27 -5.56 21.66
C PRO A 16 -10.00 -4.23 21.86
N ASN A 17 -10.98 -3.96 21.00
CA ASN A 17 -11.87 -2.83 21.19
C ASN A 17 -12.85 -3.13 22.34
N GLN A 18 -12.84 -2.31 23.39
CA GLN A 18 -13.71 -2.45 24.56
C GLN A 18 -14.82 -1.39 24.61
N GLY A 19 -14.89 -0.51 23.61
CA GLY A 19 -15.94 0.51 23.50
C GLY A 19 -17.12 0.06 22.65
N ASP A 20 -18.22 0.81 22.74
CA ASP A 20 -19.47 0.54 22.01
C ASP A 20 -19.41 0.95 20.53
N GLU A 21 -18.35 1.65 20.11
CA GLU A 21 -18.16 2.16 18.76
C GLU A 21 -16.99 1.51 18.02
N ARG A 22 -17.02 1.53 16.68
CA ARG A 22 -15.94 0.97 15.85
C ARG A 22 -14.69 1.86 15.87
N ARG A 23 -13.53 1.29 16.18
CA ARG A 23 -12.23 1.93 15.95
C ARG A 23 -11.79 1.74 14.50
N MET A 24 -11.69 2.84 13.74
CA MET A 24 -11.19 2.84 12.37
C MET A 24 -9.85 3.59 12.28
N GLY A 25 -8.88 2.99 11.61
CA GLY A 25 -7.59 3.60 11.31
C GLY A 25 -7.23 3.38 9.85
N ILE A 26 -6.55 4.34 9.24
CA ILE A 26 -6.02 4.25 7.87
C ILE A 26 -4.51 4.18 7.97
N ALA A 27 -3.93 3.14 7.38
CA ALA A 27 -2.49 3.00 7.26
C ALA A 27 -2.07 3.40 5.83
N LEU A 28 -1.14 4.34 5.73
CA LEU A 28 -0.49 4.70 4.48
C LEU A 28 0.91 4.09 4.53
N GLN A 29 1.14 3.03 3.75
CA GLN A 29 2.39 2.26 3.77
C GLN A 29 2.83 1.95 2.33
N ALA A 30 4.11 2.10 1.97
CA ALA A 30 5.20 2.75 2.70
C ALA A 30 5.51 4.14 2.11
N TYR A 31 5.93 5.09 2.95
CA TYR A 31 6.64 6.29 2.49
C TYR A 31 8.13 5.95 2.39
N MET A 32 8.71 6.20 1.23
CA MET A 32 10.07 5.76 0.92
C MET A 32 10.76 6.71 -0.05
N GLY A 33 12.10 6.71 -0.03
CA GLY A 33 12.91 7.45 -0.99
C GLY A 33 12.91 6.77 -2.37
N PRO A 34 13.28 7.51 -3.44
CA PRO A 34 13.32 6.97 -4.82
C PRO A 34 14.38 5.87 -5.03
N ASP A 35 15.31 5.73 -4.09
CA ASP A 35 16.33 4.68 -4.04
C ASP A 35 15.81 3.34 -3.52
N SER A 36 14.60 3.32 -2.95
CA SER A 36 13.94 2.10 -2.48
C SER A 36 13.50 1.22 -3.65
N ARG A 37 13.46 -0.10 -3.44
CA ARG A 37 13.08 -1.07 -4.48
C ARG A 37 12.24 -2.19 -3.91
N GLN A 38 11.18 -2.53 -4.62
CA GLN A 38 10.41 -3.74 -4.38
C GLN A 38 11.22 -4.95 -4.86
N THR A 39 11.36 -5.98 -4.02
CA THR A 39 12.15 -7.18 -4.34
C THR A 39 11.31 -8.35 -4.88
N ILE A 40 9.99 -8.28 -4.73
CA ILE A 40 9.01 -9.27 -5.19
C ILE A 40 7.85 -8.50 -5.80
N GLY A 41 7.42 -8.84 -7.02
CA GLY A 41 6.35 -8.10 -7.71
C GLY A 41 6.78 -6.72 -8.21
N GLU A 42 5.83 -5.97 -8.74
CA GLU A 42 6.03 -4.63 -9.30
C GLU A 42 6.18 -3.57 -8.20
N HIS A 43 7.07 -2.62 -8.43
CA HIS A 43 7.27 -1.47 -7.55
C HIS A 43 6.28 -0.35 -7.91
N LEU A 44 5.03 -0.49 -7.47
CA LEU A 44 3.96 0.48 -7.73
C LEU A 44 3.99 1.61 -6.70
N VAL A 45 3.98 2.87 -7.15
CA VAL A 45 4.10 4.04 -6.26
C VAL A 45 3.13 5.15 -6.63
N GLN A 46 2.80 6.00 -5.65
CA GLN A 46 2.27 7.34 -5.92
C GLN A 46 3.30 8.37 -5.49
N VAL A 47 3.74 9.21 -6.43
CA VAL A 47 4.70 10.28 -6.11
C VAL A 47 4.00 11.35 -5.29
N VAL A 48 4.48 11.60 -4.08
CA VAL A 48 3.94 12.62 -3.18
C VAL A 48 4.80 13.90 -3.13
N GLN A 49 6.11 13.79 -3.36
CA GLN A 49 7.04 14.92 -3.35
C GLN A 49 8.35 14.60 -4.08
N GLY A 50 8.85 15.55 -4.88
CA GLY A 50 10.27 15.67 -5.24
C GLY A 50 10.91 14.52 -6.02
N CYS A 51 10.13 13.67 -6.68
CA CYS A 51 10.67 12.58 -7.49
C CYS A 51 10.72 13.01 -8.96
N GLU A 52 11.93 13.18 -9.49
CA GLU A 52 12.15 13.36 -10.92
C GLU A 52 12.20 11.98 -11.61
N ASP A 53 11.79 11.95 -12.88
CA ASP A 53 11.65 10.72 -13.68
C ASP A 53 12.95 9.90 -13.72
N GLY A 54 12.85 8.57 -13.66
CA GLY A 54 14.00 7.66 -13.86
C GLY A 54 14.25 6.62 -12.76
N GLY A 55 13.38 6.50 -11.76
CA GLY A 55 13.43 5.41 -10.78
C GLY A 55 12.88 4.08 -11.34
N ASP A 56 13.32 2.97 -10.74
CA ASP A 56 12.81 1.62 -11.03
C ASP A 56 11.48 1.38 -10.29
N PHE A 57 10.46 2.13 -10.71
CA PHE A 57 9.10 2.05 -10.20
C PHE A 57 8.07 2.45 -11.27
N SER A 58 6.83 1.97 -11.11
CA SER A 58 5.70 2.39 -11.93
C SER A 58 4.78 3.30 -11.13
N VAL A 59 4.55 4.50 -11.67
CA VAL A 59 3.70 5.50 -11.04
C VAL A 59 2.24 5.18 -11.32
N LEU A 60 1.46 4.97 -10.26
CA LEU A 60 0.00 4.86 -10.32
C LEU A 60 -0.63 6.25 -10.41
N PRO A 61 -1.75 6.40 -11.15
CA PRO A 61 -2.45 7.68 -11.24
C PRO A 61 -3.03 8.09 -9.89
N ARG A 62 -3.18 9.41 -9.69
CA ARG A 62 -4.04 9.93 -8.63
C ARG A 62 -5.49 9.92 -9.13
N PRO A 63 -6.46 9.54 -8.29
CA PRO A 63 -7.87 9.59 -8.68
C PRO A 63 -8.31 11.04 -8.87
N ASP A 64 -9.05 11.31 -9.93
CA ASP A 64 -9.64 12.62 -10.24
C ASP A 64 -11.01 12.80 -9.57
N ALA A 65 -11.70 11.68 -9.30
CA ALA A 65 -12.98 11.65 -8.63
C ALA A 65 -13.17 10.35 -7.84
N ASP A 66 -14.16 10.33 -6.95
CA ASP A 66 -14.51 9.11 -6.25
C ASP A 66 -14.90 8.01 -7.24
N ARG A 67 -14.13 6.92 -7.22
CA ARG A 67 -14.32 5.73 -8.06
C ARG A 67 -14.24 6.00 -9.56
N ASP A 68 -13.40 6.94 -9.99
CA ASP A 68 -13.09 7.07 -11.41
C ASP A 68 -12.50 5.76 -11.98
N GLU A 69 -12.67 5.56 -13.29
CA GLU A 69 -12.28 4.31 -13.97
C GLU A 69 -10.78 4.04 -13.85
N SER A 70 -9.94 5.08 -13.87
CA SER A 70 -8.49 4.95 -13.78
C SER A 70 -8.06 4.49 -12.38
N GLY A 71 -8.69 5.01 -11.32
CA GLY A 71 -8.46 4.61 -9.94
C GLY A 71 -8.96 3.20 -9.66
N LEU A 72 -10.08 2.79 -10.26
CA LEU A 72 -10.56 1.41 -10.18
C LEU A 72 -9.59 0.43 -10.86
N ALA A 73 -9.05 0.77 -12.03
CA ALA A 73 -8.06 -0.04 -12.73
C ALA A 73 -6.74 -0.12 -11.93
N ALA A 74 -6.24 1.01 -11.43
CA ALA A 74 -5.03 1.06 -10.60
C ALA A 74 -5.19 0.24 -9.31
N ARG A 75 -6.36 0.28 -8.67
CA ARG A 75 -6.67 -0.56 -7.51
C ARG A 75 -6.65 -2.05 -7.86
N ALA A 76 -7.20 -2.43 -9.01
CA ALA A 76 -7.19 -3.82 -9.45
C ALA A 76 -5.75 -4.33 -9.69
N GLN A 77 -4.92 -3.55 -10.39
CA GLN A 77 -3.50 -3.84 -10.60
C GLN A 77 -2.75 -3.97 -9.27
N ALA A 78 -2.91 -2.99 -8.37
CA ALA A 78 -2.23 -2.98 -7.07
C ALA A 78 -2.62 -4.20 -6.22
N ASN A 79 -3.89 -4.59 -6.22
CA ASN A 79 -4.35 -5.77 -5.48
C ASN A 79 -3.81 -7.08 -6.07
N ALA A 80 -3.73 -7.20 -7.40
CA ALA A 80 -3.15 -8.37 -8.05
C ALA A 80 -1.65 -8.50 -7.69
N ASN A 81 -0.89 -7.42 -7.85
CA ASN A 81 0.51 -7.35 -7.46
C ASN A 81 0.71 -7.68 -5.97
N TRP A 82 -0.15 -7.14 -5.10
CA TRP A 82 -0.08 -7.40 -3.66
C TRP A 82 -0.36 -8.86 -3.30
N ALA A 83 -1.29 -9.52 -3.99
CA ALA A 83 -1.53 -10.94 -3.81
C ALA A 83 -0.28 -11.77 -4.21
N GLU A 84 0.37 -11.45 -5.32
CA GLU A 84 1.61 -12.11 -5.74
C GLU A 84 2.72 -11.94 -4.68
N ILE A 85 2.86 -10.74 -4.12
CA ILE A 85 3.83 -10.44 -3.06
C ILE A 85 3.54 -11.26 -1.80
N LEU A 86 2.30 -11.21 -1.29
CA LEU A 86 1.92 -11.86 -0.04
C LEU A 86 1.98 -13.38 -0.10
N TYR A 87 1.69 -13.95 -1.27
CA TYR A 87 1.67 -15.39 -1.47
C TYR A 87 2.90 -15.93 -2.20
N ALA A 88 3.97 -15.13 -2.33
CA ALA A 88 5.21 -15.57 -2.93
C ALA A 88 5.75 -16.83 -2.21
N GLY A 89 5.86 -17.94 -2.95
CA GLY A 89 6.30 -19.23 -2.42
C GLY A 89 5.27 -20.00 -1.58
N ALA A 90 4.04 -19.49 -1.46
CA ALA A 90 2.98 -20.19 -0.73
C ALA A 90 2.44 -21.38 -1.54
N SER A 91 2.25 -22.53 -0.88
CA SER A 91 1.63 -23.72 -1.50
C SER A 91 0.09 -23.61 -1.61
N LYS A 92 -0.50 -22.66 -0.91
CA LYS A 92 -1.93 -22.37 -0.93
C LYS A 92 -2.14 -20.86 -0.93
N VAL A 93 -2.99 -20.41 -1.84
CA VAL A 93 -3.48 -19.03 -1.90
C VAL A 93 -4.94 -19.05 -1.45
N ARG A 94 -5.32 -18.09 -0.60
CA ARG A 94 -6.72 -17.95 -0.21
C ARG A 94 -7.48 -17.25 -1.33
N ALA A 95 -8.52 -17.90 -1.86
CA ALA A 95 -9.48 -17.25 -2.74
C ALA A 95 -10.29 -16.22 -1.91
N TYR A 96 -10.30 -14.97 -2.37
CA TYR A 96 -11.11 -13.89 -1.82
C TYR A 96 -12.17 -13.47 -2.83
#